data_AF-A0A4P6BFC8-F1
#
_entry.id   AF-A0A4P6BFC8-F1
#
_cell.length_a   1.000
_cell.length_b   1.000
_cell.length_c   1.000
_cell.angle_alpha   90.00
_cell.angle_beta   90.00
_cell.angle_gamma   90.00
#
_symmetry.space_group_name_H-M   'P 1'
#
loop_
_entity.id
_entity.type
_entity.pdbx_description
1 polymer ?
#
loop_
_entity_poly.entity_id
_entity_poly.type
_entity_poly.pdbx_seq_one_letter_code
_entity_poly.pdbx_strand_id
1 'polypeptide(L)'
;MARTVSLLEFRILSELHSHLQKLGFSTDKNGNLIPPGQSKEALRGLHYAQREEVLKKQSDFVARAWVRLSKYFADGRKVEPEKISPSLELVEGEGWRRDLFKLATLSWSVPVSNGYGRRMRFLVWDEHNGKLMGIIALGDPVFNLKARDNLIGWTAQDRKERLVNVMDAYVLGAVPPYSYILGGKLVACLVRTREVVEIFSRRYSERSGIISKQNKNAQLVLVTTTSALGRSSIYNRLKLNNQVYFEPIGYTEGWGHFHIPDSIFDLMCKYLESTGDDYVKSYSFGKGPNWRFRVIRRCIEKIGFNSDILKHGVKRQIFACRVADNAYDFLSGKYSSPRYDTLLSTTEVGELARDRWLVPRSKRKPEYLMWNREQFLSLLGAEYQSLKGALGV
;
A
#
# COMPACT_ATOMS: atom_id res chain seq x y z
N MET A 1 -8.58 -0.07 -47.30
CA MET A 1 -7.17 0.37 -47.23
C MET A 1 -6.57 -0.18 -45.95
N ALA A 2 -5.55 -1.04 -46.04
CA ALA A 2 -4.84 -1.52 -44.86
C ALA A 2 -4.05 -0.36 -44.24
N ARG A 3 -4.28 -0.09 -42.96
CA ARG A 3 -3.53 0.92 -42.20
C ARG A 3 -2.05 0.51 -42.18
N THR A 4 -1.15 1.36 -42.67
CA THR A 4 0.29 1.16 -42.51
C THR A 4 0.62 1.26 -41.02
N VAL A 5 0.88 0.12 -40.39
CA VAL A 5 1.25 0.04 -38.98
C VAL A 5 2.62 0.67 -38.80
N SER A 6 2.75 1.68 -37.93
CA SER A 6 4.06 2.29 -37.71
C SER A 6 5.00 1.31 -37.01
N LEU A 7 6.32 1.44 -37.22
CA LEU A 7 7.31 0.61 -36.53
C LEU A 7 7.15 0.66 -35.00
N LEU A 8 6.75 1.82 -34.46
CA LEU A 8 6.47 2.02 -33.04
C LEU A 8 5.24 1.24 -32.57
N GLU A 9 4.16 1.21 -33.35
CA GLU A 9 2.95 0.43 -33.03
C GLU A 9 3.27 -1.06 -32.95
N PHE A 10 3.98 -1.58 -33.96
CA PHE A 10 4.40 -2.98 -33.98
C PHE A 10 5.29 -3.32 -32.77
N ARG A 11 6.26 -2.45 -32.46
CA ARG A 11 7.16 -2.66 -31.33
C ARG A 11 6.44 -2.66 -30.00
N ILE A 12 5.52 -1.72 -29.76
CA ILE A 12 4.71 -1.67 -28.52
C ILE A 12 3.93 -2.97 -28.35
N LEU A 13 3.21 -3.40 -29.39
CA LEU A 13 2.38 -4.60 -29.32
C LEU A 13 3.22 -5.87 -29.12
N SER A 14 4.33 -5.99 -29.83
CA SER A 14 5.24 -7.14 -29.73
C SER A 14 5.89 -7.24 -28.34
N GLU A 15 6.46 -6.14 -27.83
CA GLU A 15 7.07 -6.13 -26.49
C GLU A 15 6.02 -6.37 -25.39
N LEU A 16 4.82 -5.80 -25.53
CA LEU A 16 3.73 -5.99 -24.58
C LEU A 16 3.23 -7.44 -24.57
N HIS A 17 3.05 -8.04 -25.74
CA HIS A 17 2.63 -9.44 -25.85
C HIS A 17 3.67 -10.39 -25.25
N SER A 18 4.94 -10.22 -25.62
CA SER A 18 6.05 -11.02 -25.07
C SER A 18 6.16 -10.85 -23.55
N HIS A 19 6.00 -9.64 -23.04
CA HIS A 19 6.04 -9.37 -21.60
C HIS A 19 4.88 -10.03 -20.85
N LEU A 20 3.65 -9.91 -21.35
CA LEU A 20 2.47 -10.53 -20.76
C LEU A 20 2.59 -12.06 -20.72
N GLN A 21 3.10 -12.68 -21.79
CA GLN A 21 3.37 -14.11 -21.82
C GLN A 21 4.42 -14.52 -20.79
N LYS A 22 5.52 -13.75 -20.64
CA LYS A 22 6.55 -13.99 -19.60
C LYS A 22 5.98 -13.90 -18.19
N LEU A 23 5.01 -13.00 -17.97
CA LEU A 23 4.27 -12.90 -16.71
C LEU A 23 3.22 -14.02 -16.53
N GLY A 24 3.00 -14.86 -17.54
CA GLY A 24 2.04 -15.96 -17.52
C GLY A 24 0.58 -15.52 -17.72
N PHE A 25 0.34 -14.31 -18.24
CA PHE A 25 -1.00 -13.92 -18.66
C PHE A 25 -1.42 -14.70 -19.90
N SER A 26 -2.69 -15.10 -19.94
CA SER A 26 -3.38 -15.60 -21.13
C SER A 26 -4.54 -14.68 -21.50
N THR A 27 -5.21 -14.95 -22.62
CA THR A 27 -6.38 -14.20 -23.07
C THR A 27 -7.59 -15.12 -23.23
N ASP A 28 -8.77 -14.66 -22.84
CA ASP A 28 -10.02 -15.37 -23.16
C ASP A 28 -10.43 -15.19 -24.64
N LYS A 29 -11.51 -15.85 -25.03
CA LYS A 29 -12.11 -15.76 -26.39
C LYS A 29 -12.54 -14.35 -26.81
N ASN A 30 -12.68 -13.43 -25.87
CA ASN A 30 -13.04 -12.03 -26.09
C ASN A 30 -11.81 -11.10 -26.03
N GLY A 31 -10.60 -11.66 -25.87
CA GLY A 31 -9.35 -10.90 -25.77
C GLY A 31 -9.11 -10.28 -24.39
N ASN A 32 -9.84 -10.66 -23.34
CA ASN A 32 -9.60 -10.18 -21.98
C ASN A 32 -8.42 -10.92 -21.34
N LEU A 33 -7.60 -10.20 -20.58
CA LEU A 33 -6.49 -10.81 -19.85
C LEU A 33 -6.96 -11.71 -18.70
N ILE A 34 -6.37 -12.90 -18.62
CA ILE A 34 -6.49 -13.86 -17.54
C ILE A 34 -5.13 -13.96 -16.85
N PRO A 35 -5.03 -13.69 -15.53
CA PRO A 35 -3.77 -13.80 -14.80
C PRO A 35 -3.32 -15.27 -14.65
N PRO A 36 -2.01 -15.54 -14.43
CA PRO A 36 -1.43 -16.89 -14.30
C PRO A 36 -2.01 -17.72 -13.14
N GLY A 37 -2.78 -17.09 -12.26
CA GLY A 37 -3.46 -17.72 -11.14
C GLY A 37 -3.82 -16.72 -10.05
N GLN A 38 -4.53 -17.21 -9.02
CA GLN A 38 -4.85 -16.43 -7.80
C GLN A 38 -4.02 -16.84 -6.58
N SER A 39 -3.06 -17.75 -6.72
CA SER A 39 -2.16 -18.12 -5.63
C SER A 39 -1.26 -16.94 -5.25
N LYS A 40 -0.86 -16.85 -3.97
CA LYS A 40 0.02 -15.76 -3.52
C LYS A 40 1.36 -15.81 -4.23
N GLU A 41 1.83 -17.01 -4.53
CA GLU A 41 3.09 -17.30 -5.20
C GLU A 41 3.07 -16.77 -6.64
N ALA A 42 2.00 -17.06 -7.40
CA ALA A 42 1.82 -16.51 -8.75
C ALA A 42 1.73 -14.98 -8.72
N LEU A 43 0.97 -14.41 -7.78
CA LEU A 43 0.86 -12.95 -7.63
C LEU A 43 2.17 -12.29 -7.18
N ARG A 44 3.02 -12.97 -6.41
CA ARG A 44 4.37 -12.48 -6.10
C ARG A 44 5.26 -12.47 -7.34
N GLY A 45 5.19 -13.53 -8.16
CA GLY A 45 5.90 -13.61 -9.43
C GLY A 45 5.61 -12.41 -10.34
N LEU A 46 4.35 -11.97 -10.40
CA LEU A 46 3.94 -10.79 -11.18
C LEU A 46 4.63 -9.49 -10.74
N HIS A 47 4.98 -9.36 -9.46
CA HIS A 47 5.61 -8.16 -8.90
C HIS A 47 7.14 -8.29 -8.76
N TYR A 48 7.70 -9.49 -8.96
CA TYR A 48 9.11 -9.77 -8.70
C TYR A 48 10.05 -8.88 -9.53
N ALA A 49 9.86 -8.85 -10.85
CA ALA A 49 10.70 -8.05 -11.75
C ALA A 49 10.65 -6.55 -11.41
N GLN A 50 9.46 -6.03 -11.12
CA GLN A 50 9.28 -4.63 -10.71
C GLN A 50 9.99 -4.33 -9.38
N ARG A 51 9.91 -5.26 -8.42
CA ARG A 51 10.57 -5.13 -7.13
C ARG A 51 12.09 -5.11 -7.28
N GLU A 52 12.65 -6.02 -8.07
CA GLU A 52 14.09 -6.08 -8.34
C GLU A 52 14.59 -4.77 -8.98
N GLU A 53 13.83 -4.24 -9.95
CA GLU A 53 14.16 -2.94 -10.56
C GLU A 53 14.15 -1.79 -9.54
N VAL A 54 13.15 -1.77 -8.65
CA VAL A 54 13.07 -0.78 -7.57
C VAL A 54 14.27 -0.93 -6.62
N LEU A 55 14.62 -2.14 -6.20
CA LEU A 55 15.76 -2.37 -5.31
C LEU A 55 17.08 -1.96 -5.97
N LYS A 56 17.28 -2.31 -7.25
CA LYS A 56 18.45 -1.89 -8.02
C LYS A 56 18.54 -0.36 -8.12
N LYS A 57 17.43 0.33 -8.39
CA LYS A 57 17.36 1.80 -8.41
C LYS A 57 17.61 2.43 -7.02
N GLN A 58 17.48 1.67 -5.94
CA GLN A 58 17.62 2.15 -4.56
C GLN A 58 18.87 1.60 -3.86
N SER A 59 19.77 0.90 -4.55
CA SER A 59 20.95 0.24 -3.96
C SER A 59 21.80 1.20 -3.13
N ASP A 60 22.13 2.37 -3.70
CA ASP A 60 22.96 3.39 -3.07
C ASP A 60 22.31 3.97 -1.81
N PHE A 61 20.98 4.15 -1.87
CA PHE A 61 20.20 4.57 -0.72
C PHE A 61 20.21 3.49 0.36
N VAL A 62 19.96 2.24 0.00
CA VAL A 62 19.96 1.09 0.93
C VAL A 62 21.31 0.98 1.63
N ALA A 63 22.42 1.07 0.89
CA ALA A 63 23.75 0.97 1.46
C ALA A 63 24.01 2.03 2.54
N ARG A 64 23.79 3.31 2.21
CA ARG A 64 23.99 4.42 3.16
C ARG A 64 23.00 4.37 4.33
N ALA A 65 21.73 4.07 4.05
CA ALA A 65 20.69 4.03 5.07
C ALA A 65 20.90 2.87 6.04
N TRP A 66 21.35 1.70 5.56
CA TRP A 66 21.57 0.53 6.39
C TRP A 66 22.62 0.80 7.47
N VAL A 67 23.79 1.34 7.10
CA VAL A 67 24.86 1.68 8.07
C VAL A 67 24.33 2.56 9.20
N ARG A 68 23.49 3.55 8.86
CA ARG A 68 23.03 4.55 9.82
C ARG A 68 21.82 4.08 10.64
N LEU A 69 20.98 3.23 10.07
CA LEU A 69 19.63 2.93 10.60
C LEU A 69 19.43 1.47 11.02
N SER A 70 20.34 0.55 10.70
CA SER A 70 20.24 -0.87 11.09
C SER A 70 20.03 -1.06 12.60
N LYS A 71 20.58 -0.15 13.41
CA LYS A 71 20.41 -0.12 14.87
C LYS A 71 18.95 -0.06 15.36
N TYR A 72 18.02 0.40 14.51
CA TYR A 72 16.59 0.46 14.84
C TYR A 72 15.85 -0.85 14.54
N PHE A 73 16.46 -1.80 13.83
CA PHE A 73 15.88 -3.13 13.62
C PHE A 73 16.28 -4.06 14.77
N ALA A 74 15.36 -4.91 15.20
CA ALA A 74 15.58 -5.81 16.32
C ALA A 74 16.28 -7.10 15.89
N ASP A 75 17.17 -7.59 16.75
CA ASP A 75 17.53 -9.00 16.79
C ASP A 75 16.43 -9.77 17.52
N GLY A 76 16.19 -11.01 17.11
CA GLY A 76 15.19 -11.91 17.70
C GLY A 76 15.24 -11.97 19.22
N ARG A 77 16.47 -12.10 19.75
CA ARG A 77 16.75 -12.23 21.18
C ARG A 77 16.48 -10.96 22.00
N LYS A 78 16.30 -9.80 21.35
CA LYS A 78 15.96 -8.53 22.02
C LYS A 78 14.46 -8.27 22.10
N VAL A 79 13.65 -9.15 21.50
CA VAL A 79 12.19 -9.06 21.58
C VAL A 79 11.72 -9.95 22.73
N GLU A 80 11.20 -9.30 23.78
CA GLU A 80 10.55 -9.93 24.93
C GLU A 80 9.02 -9.82 24.75
N PRO A 81 8.34 -10.86 24.20
CA PRO A 81 6.95 -10.76 23.78
C PRO A 81 5.99 -10.26 24.86
N GLU A 82 6.21 -10.67 26.11
CA GLU A 82 5.41 -10.30 27.27
C GLU A 82 5.53 -8.81 27.66
N LYS A 83 6.59 -8.14 27.23
CA LYS A 83 6.87 -6.73 27.55
C LYS A 83 6.66 -5.79 26.37
N ILE A 84 6.26 -6.30 25.21
CA ILE A 84 6.01 -5.49 24.01
C ILE A 84 5.03 -4.37 24.36
N SER A 85 5.46 -3.13 24.08
CA SER A 85 4.68 -1.90 24.31
C SER A 85 4.72 -1.04 23.05
N PRO A 86 3.69 -1.09 22.18
CA PRO A 86 3.71 -0.35 20.94
C PRO A 86 3.49 1.15 21.16
N SER A 87 4.20 1.99 20.40
CA SER A 87 3.88 3.41 20.27
C SER A 87 3.95 3.89 18.81
N LEU A 88 3.21 4.98 18.52
CA LEU A 88 3.10 5.56 17.19
C LEU A 88 3.90 6.85 17.10
N GLU A 89 4.86 6.91 16.17
CA GLU A 89 5.58 8.13 15.83
C GLU A 89 5.19 8.59 14.43
N LEU A 90 4.59 9.77 14.31
CA LEU A 90 4.28 10.39 13.02
C LEU A 90 5.58 10.78 12.30
N VAL A 91 5.74 10.31 11.06
CA VAL A 91 6.86 10.71 10.19
C VAL A 91 6.54 12.04 9.55
N GLU A 92 7.28 13.07 9.98
CA GLU A 92 7.18 14.43 9.46
C GLU A 92 8.43 14.83 8.67
N GLY A 93 8.23 15.69 7.67
CA GLY A 93 9.32 16.33 6.92
C GLY A 93 10.32 15.38 6.26
N GLU A 94 11.55 15.87 6.14
CA GLU A 94 12.70 15.11 5.68
C GLU A 94 13.55 14.64 6.87
N GLY A 95 14.39 13.62 6.65
CA GLY A 95 15.33 13.15 7.66
C GLY A 95 15.25 11.64 7.92
N TRP A 96 15.92 11.21 8.99
CA TRP A 96 16.21 9.80 9.22
C TRP A 96 14.98 8.93 9.45
N ARG A 97 13.87 9.49 9.97
CA ARG A 97 12.58 8.78 10.15
C ARG A 97 11.94 8.43 8.81
N ARG A 98 11.99 9.36 7.85
CA ARG A 98 11.54 9.13 6.47
C ARG A 98 12.41 8.06 5.80
N ASP A 99 13.73 8.13 6.00
CA ASP A 99 14.65 7.12 5.49
C ASP A 99 14.40 5.74 6.11
N LEU A 100 14.14 5.67 7.42
CA LEU A 100 13.81 4.42 8.12
C LEU A 100 12.49 3.83 7.62
N PHE A 101 11.45 4.67 7.49
CA PHE A 101 10.18 4.27 6.91
C PHE A 101 10.38 3.70 5.49
N LYS A 102 11.12 4.42 4.65
CA LYS A 102 11.41 3.99 3.27
C LYS A 102 12.20 2.67 3.25
N LEU A 103 13.24 2.55 4.06
CA LEU A 103 14.04 1.33 4.17
C LEU A 103 13.17 0.13 4.58
N ALA A 104 12.28 0.31 5.55
CA ALA A 104 11.34 -0.73 5.95
C ALA A 104 10.38 -1.14 4.81
N THR A 105 9.87 -0.19 4.02
CA THR A 105 8.98 -0.51 2.88
C THR A 105 9.67 -1.33 1.77
N LEU A 106 10.99 -1.19 1.60
CA LEU A 106 11.74 -1.95 0.58
C LEU A 106 11.86 -3.44 0.91
N SER A 107 11.63 -3.84 2.17
CA SER A 107 11.65 -5.25 2.58
C SER A 107 10.44 -6.06 2.10
N TRP A 108 9.39 -5.41 1.59
CA TRP A 108 8.15 -6.07 1.22
C TRP A 108 8.12 -6.53 -0.25
N SER A 109 7.29 -7.53 -0.53
CA SER A 109 7.19 -8.14 -1.87
C SER A 109 6.47 -7.27 -2.89
N VAL A 110 5.67 -6.29 -2.47
CA VAL A 110 4.93 -5.39 -3.36
C VAL A 110 5.42 -3.96 -3.16
N PRO A 111 5.98 -3.30 -4.19
CA PRO A 111 6.46 -1.94 -4.09
C PRO A 111 5.37 -0.95 -3.64
N VAL A 112 5.73 -0.04 -2.75
CA VAL A 112 4.83 0.99 -2.22
C VAL A 112 4.89 2.22 -3.11
N SER A 113 3.73 2.72 -3.57
CA SER A 113 3.68 3.92 -4.40
C SER A 113 3.87 5.19 -3.56
N ASN A 114 4.57 6.19 -4.14
CA ASN A 114 4.82 7.46 -3.47
C ASN A 114 3.53 8.27 -3.23
N GLY A 115 2.51 8.10 -4.06
CA GLY A 115 1.17 8.69 -3.92
C GLY A 115 1.15 10.22 -3.89
N TYR A 116 -0.04 10.82 -3.91
CA TYR A 116 -0.25 12.26 -3.78
C TYR A 116 -1.44 12.52 -2.85
N GLY A 117 -1.53 13.73 -2.29
CA GLY A 117 -2.64 14.14 -1.41
C GLY A 117 -2.35 13.97 0.09
N ARG A 118 -3.37 13.69 0.90
CA ARG A 118 -3.23 13.46 2.34
C ARG A 118 -2.38 12.23 2.59
N ARG A 119 -1.43 12.34 3.52
CA ARG A 119 -0.46 11.29 3.88
C ARG A 119 -0.14 11.36 5.36
N MET A 120 -0.36 10.25 6.05
CA MET A 120 0.09 10.04 7.41
C MET A 120 0.89 8.75 7.42
N ARG A 121 2.17 8.86 7.75
CA ARG A 121 3.10 7.72 7.84
C ARG A 121 3.52 7.61 9.28
N PHE A 122 3.50 6.41 9.83
CA PHE A 122 3.87 6.14 11.20
C PHE A 122 4.97 5.09 11.24
N LEU A 123 5.95 5.35 12.09
CA LEU A 123 6.80 4.29 12.64
C LEU A 123 6.06 3.72 13.86
N VAL A 124 6.00 2.40 13.94
CA VAL A 124 5.48 1.69 15.12
C VAL A 124 6.69 1.17 15.88
N TRP A 125 6.92 1.71 17.07
CA TRP A 125 8.03 1.32 17.94
C TRP A 125 7.58 0.28 18.96
N ASP A 126 8.48 -0.59 19.36
CA ASP A 126 8.39 -1.28 20.65
C ASP A 126 9.18 -0.45 21.67
N GLU A 127 8.50 0.22 22.59
CA GLU A 127 9.13 1.09 23.58
C GLU A 127 10.04 0.31 24.53
N HIS A 128 9.73 -0.97 24.78
CA HIS A 128 10.51 -1.79 25.70
C HIS A 128 11.96 -1.99 25.25
N ASN A 129 12.21 -2.13 23.95
CA ASN A 129 13.56 -2.32 23.40
C ASN A 129 14.02 -1.20 22.45
N GLY A 130 13.18 -0.20 22.20
CA GLY A 130 13.45 0.93 21.30
C GLY A 130 13.67 0.51 19.85
N LYS A 131 13.02 -0.57 19.39
CA LYS A 131 13.17 -1.08 18.01
C LYS A 131 11.90 -0.90 17.19
N LEU A 132 12.10 -0.75 15.88
CA LEU A 132 11.03 -0.63 14.92
C LEU A 132 10.29 -1.98 14.85
N MET A 133 9.02 -1.94 15.22
CA MET A 133 8.11 -3.08 15.16
C MET A 133 7.42 -3.17 13.81
N GLY A 134 7.05 -2.03 13.24
CA GLY A 134 6.30 -1.98 11.99
C GLY A 134 6.10 -0.58 11.49
N ILE A 135 5.35 -0.47 10.41
CA ILE A 135 5.02 0.80 9.78
C ILE A 135 3.56 0.81 9.33
N ILE A 136 2.95 1.99 9.43
CA ILE A 136 1.60 2.26 8.94
C ILE A 136 1.68 3.42 7.98
N ALA A 137 0.96 3.36 6.87
CA ALA A 137 0.65 4.57 6.16
C ALA A 137 -0.75 4.65 5.60
N LEU A 138 -1.35 5.79 5.88
CA LEU A 138 -2.68 6.20 5.48
C LEU A 138 -2.54 7.27 4.40
N GLY A 139 -3.32 7.14 3.34
CA GLY A 139 -3.34 8.07 2.21
C GLY A 139 -4.75 8.45 1.82
N ASP A 140 -4.86 9.38 0.87
CA ASP A 140 -6.15 9.64 0.23
C ASP A 140 -6.73 8.34 -0.36
N PRO A 141 -8.05 8.14 -0.18
CA PRO A 141 -8.69 6.89 -0.57
C PRO A 141 -8.83 6.78 -2.10
N VAL A 142 -8.88 5.54 -2.59
CA VAL A 142 -9.26 5.27 -3.98
C VAL A 142 -10.63 5.90 -4.24
N PHE A 143 -10.68 6.80 -5.22
CA PHE A 143 -11.89 7.58 -5.52
C PHE A 143 -13.08 6.69 -5.88
N ASN A 144 -12.88 5.74 -6.80
CA ASN A 144 -13.91 4.78 -7.23
C ASN A 144 -13.66 3.41 -6.61
N LEU A 145 -14.33 3.09 -5.50
CA LEU A 145 -14.22 1.81 -4.83
C LEU A 145 -15.62 1.23 -4.64
N LYS A 146 -16.12 0.56 -5.69
CA LYS A 146 -17.51 0.10 -5.79
C LYS A 146 -18.01 -0.66 -4.56
N ALA A 147 -17.19 -1.53 -3.96
CA ALA A 147 -17.55 -2.27 -2.76
C ALA A 147 -17.88 -1.35 -1.57
N ARG A 148 -17.04 -0.34 -1.31
CA ARG A 148 -17.27 0.67 -0.27
C ARG A 148 -18.52 1.49 -0.60
N ASP A 149 -18.61 1.95 -1.84
CA ASP A 149 -19.67 2.86 -2.25
C ASP A 149 -21.04 2.18 -2.14
N ASN A 150 -21.15 0.92 -2.59
CA ASN A 150 -22.36 0.12 -2.45
C ASN A 150 -22.71 -0.16 -0.98
N LEU A 151 -21.73 -0.44 -0.14
CA LEU A 151 -21.95 -0.71 1.29
C LEU A 151 -22.52 0.51 2.03
N ILE A 152 -22.04 1.72 1.69
CA ILE A 152 -22.50 2.96 2.32
C ILE A 152 -23.79 3.49 1.66
N GLY A 153 -24.03 3.15 0.39
CA GLY A 153 -25.11 3.70 -0.42
C GLY A 153 -24.72 5.01 -1.14
N TRP A 154 -23.44 5.17 -1.49
CA TRP A 154 -22.93 6.38 -2.13
C TRP A 154 -23.13 6.43 -3.64
N THR A 155 -23.65 7.55 -4.11
CA THR A 155 -23.60 7.99 -5.50
C THR A 155 -22.25 8.64 -5.84
N ALA A 156 -22.05 9.01 -7.11
CA ALA A 156 -20.85 9.75 -7.52
C ALA A 156 -20.72 11.12 -6.82
N GLN A 157 -21.85 11.78 -6.53
CA GLN A 157 -21.87 13.06 -5.84
C GLN A 157 -21.48 12.89 -4.37
N ASP A 158 -22.04 11.89 -3.69
CA ASP A 158 -21.70 11.58 -2.30
C ASP A 158 -20.21 11.34 -2.10
N ARG A 159 -19.57 10.59 -3.02
CA ARG A 159 -18.12 10.35 -2.98
C ARG A 159 -17.33 11.66 -3.02
N LYS A 160 -17.70 12.58 -3.91
CA LYS A 160 -17.01 13.87 -4.08
C LYS A 160 -17.06 14.72 -2.81
N GLU A 161 -18.14 14.61 -2.05
CA GLU A 161 -18.36 15.37 -0.82
C GLU A 161 -17.72 14.69 0.40
N ARG A 162 -17.91 13.37 0.54
CA ARG A 162 -17.70 12.65 1.82
C ARG A 162 -16.41 11.85 1.90
N LEU A 163 -15.66 11.68 0.79
CA LEU A 163 -14.36 11.00 0.81
C LEU A 163 -13.31 11.67 1.70
N VAL A 164 -13.51 12.94 2.06
CA VAL A 164 -12.63 13.64 3.01
C VAL A 164 -12.62 12.97 4.38
N ASN A 165 -13.65 12.20 4.71
CA ASN A 165 -13.76 11.49 5.99
C ASN A 165 -13.15 10.07 5.95
N VAL A 166 -12.60 9.67 4.81
CA VAL A 166 -12.07 8.33 4.57
C VAL A 166 -10.58 8.42 4.23
N MET A 167 -9.79 7.44 4.68
CA MET A 167 -8.42 7.21 4.21
C MET A 167 -8.22 5.78 3.76
N ASP A 168 -7.21 5.53 2.93
CA ASP A 168 -6.78 4.17 2.61
C ASP A 168 -5.46 3.86 3.31
N ALA A 169 -5.43 2.74 4.03
CA ALA A 169 -4.18 2.17 4.51
C ALA A 169 -3.51 1.38 3.39
N TYR A 170 -2.46 1.96 2.82
CA TYR A 170 -1.70 1.41 1.71
C TYR A 170 -0.40 0.71 2.16
N VAL A 171 -0.07 0.85 3.45
CA VAL A 171 1.03 0.18 4.17
C VAL A 171 0.49 -0.21 5.53
N LEU A 172 0.47 -1.51 5.84
CA LEU A 172 0.16 -2.06 7.16
C LEU A 172 1.00 -3.32 7.36
N GLY A 173 2.08 -3.22 8.13
CA GLY A 173 2.91 -4.40 8.34
C GLY A 173 3.95 -4.23 9.43
N ALA A 174 4.23 -5.33 10.10
CA ALA A 174 5.37 -5.47 10.98
C ALA A 174 6.63 -5.86 10.18
N VAL A 175 7.78 -5.44 10.68
CA VAL A 175 9.09 -5.90 10.19
C VAL A 175 9.54 -7.12 11.03
N PRO A 176 10.41 -7.99 10.49
CA PRO A 176 11.02 -9.04 11.30
C PRO A 176 11.81 -8.44 12.49
N PRO A 177 11.84 -9.14 13.64
CA PRO A 177 11.24 -10.44 13.90
C PRO A 177 9.76 -10.38 14.32
N TYR A 178 9.19 -9.18 14.55
CA TYR A 178 7.81 -9.01 15.00
C TYR A 178 6.78 -9.60 14.03
N SER A 179 7.07 -9.57 12.73
CA SER A 179 6.22 -10.20 11.72
C SER A 179 6.06 -11.72 11.91
N TYR A 180 7.02 -12.40 12.55
CA TYR A 180 6.97 -13.85 12.79
C TYR A 180 6.05 -14.22 13.96
N ILE A 181 5.88 -13.27 14.90
CA ILE A 181 5.01 -13.39 16.07
C ILE A 181 3.67 -12.69 15.90
N LEU A 182 3.17 -12.55 14.66
CA LEU A 182 1.89 -11.88 14.35
C LEU A 182 1.83 -10.38 14.68
N GLY A 183 2.97 -9.70 14.83
CA GLY A 183 3.03 -8.26 15.04
C GLY A 183 2.31 -7.45 13.95
N GLY A 184 2.19 -7.99 12.73
CA GLY A 184 1.43 -7.35 11.66
C GLY A 184 -0.07 -7.21 11.97
N LYS A 185 -0.64 -8.09 12.82
CA LYS A 185 -2.03 -7.95 13.28
C LYS A 185 -2.18 -6.82 14.29
N LEU A 186 -1.25 -6.71 15.23
CA LEU A 186 -1.17 -5.61 16.17
C LEU A 186 -1.03 -4.28 15.43
N VAL A 187 -0.06 -4.16 14.50
CA VAL A 187 0.14 -2.97 13.65
C VAL A 187 -1.12 -2.59 12.89
N ALA A 188 -1.86 -3.56 12.34
CA ALA A 188 -3.13 -3.27 11.67
C ALA A 188 -4.18 -2.71 12.65
N CYS A 189 -4.30 -3.28 13.85
CA CYS A 189 -5.24 -2.80 14.86
C CYS A 189 -4.94 -1.36 15.33
N LEU A 190 -3.68 -0.93 15.32
CA LEU A 190 -3.30 0.44 15.70
C LEU A 190 -3.88 1.53 14.79
N VAL A 191 -4.41 1.19 13.61
CA VAL A 191 -5.13 2.15 12.75
C VAL A 191 -6.38 2.71 13.45
N ARG A 192 -6.98 1.93 14.35
CA ARG A 192 -8.18 2.28 15.11
C ARG A 192 -7.81 2.61 16.55
N THR A 193 -7.05 3.69 16.74
CA THR A 193 -6.69 4.21 18.07
C THR A 193 -6.99 5.70 18.18
N ARG A 194 -7.12 6.17 19.42
CA ARG A 194 -7.34 7.59 19.74
C ARG A 194 -6.26 8.48 19.11
N GLU A 195 -5.00 8.07 19.19
CA GLU A 195 -3.86 8.84 18.69
C GLU A 195 -3.93 9.05 17.17
N VAL A 196 -4.36 8.05 16.40
CA VAL A 196 -4.50 8.19 14.94
C VAL A 196 -5.58 9.22 14.59
N VAL A 197 -6.72 9.20 15.29
CA VAL A 197 -7.81 10.17 15.08
C VAL A 197 -7.39 11.58 15.48
N GLU A 198 -6.72 11.73 16.62
CA GLU A 198 -6.21 13.03 17.07
C GLU A 198 -5.20 13.62 16.09
N ILE A 199 -4.24 12.82 15.63
CA ILE A 199 -3.22 13.26 14.66
C ILE A 199 -3.88 13.63 13.33
N PHE A 200 -4.87 12.85 12.88
CA PHE A 200 -5.63 13.19 11.67
C PHE A 200 -6.35 14.53 11.83
N SER A 201 -7.04 14.71 12.96
CA SER A 201 -7.79 15.93 13.26
C SER A 201 -6.87 17.16 13.26
N ARG A 202 -5.73 17.10 13.97
CA ARG A 202 -4.72 18.18 13.98
C ARG A 202 -4.22 18.53 12.58
N ARG A 203 -4.11 17.54 11.69
CA ARG A 203 -3.55 17.74 10.35
C ARG A 203 -4.58 18.21 9.33
N TYR A 204 -5.84 17.81 9.45
CA TYR A 204 -6.81 17.93 8.35
C TYR A 204 -8.18 18.51 8.72
N SER A 205 -8.53 18.68 9.99
CA SER A 205 -9.86 19.18 10.40
C SER A 205 -10.17 20.55 9.79
N GLU A 206 -9.24 21.50 9.79
CA GLU A 206 -9.50 22.88 9.35
C GLU A 206 -8.93 23.24 7.96
N ARG A 207 -8.57 22.25 7.13
CA ARG A 207 -7.94 22.52 5.84
C ARG A 207 -8.95 22.71 4.71
N SER A 208 -8.86 23.85 4.02
CA SER A 208 -9.53 24.08 2.75
C SER A 208 -8.97 23.16 1.66
N GLY A 209 -9.85 22.46 0.93
CA GLY A 209 -9.43 21.60 -0.18
C GLY A 209 -8.75 22.42 -1.29
N ILE A 210 -7.58 22.00 -1.77
CA ILE A 210 -6.81 22.75 -2.79
C ILE A 210 -7.64 23.01 -4.05
N ILE A 211 -8.41 22.01 -4.49
CA ILE A 211 -9.23 22.08 -5.70
C ILE A 211 -10.58 22.73 -5.42
N SER A 212 -11.25 22.34 -4.33
CA SER A 212 -12.59 22.83 -4.02
C SER A 212 -12.63 24.20 -3.34
N LYS A 213 -11.50 24.66 -2.77
CA LYS A 213 -11.35 25.84 -1.89
C LYS A 213 -12.29 25.91 -0.67
N GLN A 214 -13.16 24.92 -0.48
CA GLN A 214 -14.04 24.79 0.68
C GLN A 214 -13.34 24.16 1.89
N ASN A 215 -13.64 24.66 3.09
CA ASN A 215 -13.33 24.00 4.35
C ASN A 215 -14.32 22.84 4.52
N LYS A 216 -13.80 21.61 4.53
CA LYS A 216 -14.61 20.39 4.51
C LYS A 216 -14.71 19.68 5.86
N ASN A 217 -14.22 20.29 6.94
CA ASN A 217 -14.20 19.75 8.31
C ASN A 217 -13.94 18.24 8.35
N ALA A 218 -12.78 17.81 7.86
CA ALA A 218 -12.50 16.39 7.65
C ALA A 218 -12.40 15.64 8.99
N GLN A 219 -13.08 14.50 9.11
CA GLN A 219 -13.06 13.63 10.28
C GLN A 219 -12.75 12.18 9.89
N LEU A 220 -11.78 11.55 10.55
CA LEU A 220 -11.37 10.19 10.22
C LEU A 220 -12.36 9.16 10.76
N VAL A 221 -13.31 8.73 9.92
CA VAL A 221 -14.37 7.80 10.36
C VAL A 221 -14.20 6.40 9.80
N LEU A 222 -13.53 6.27 8.65
CA LEU A 222 -13.33 4.99 7.97
C LEU A 222 -11.94 4.91 7.37
N VAL A 223 -11.26 3.78 7.57
CA VAL A 223 -10.05 3.43 6.84
C VAL A 223 -10.32 2.20 6.00
N THR A 224 -10.04 2.25 4.69
CA THR A 224 -10.10 1.05 3.85
C THR A 224 -8.71 0.52 3.53
N THR A 225 -8.59 -0.77 3.23
CA THR A 225 -7.34 -1.34 2.74
C THR A 225 -7.63 -2.43 1.73
N THR A 226 -6.67 -2.66 0.82
CA THR A 226 -6.73 -3.77 -0.12
C THR A 226 -5.58 -4.72 0.16
N SER A 227 -5.87 -6.01 0.09
CA SER A 227 -4.84 -7.05 0.18
C SER A 227 -3.82 -6.90 -0.96
N ALA A 228 -2.52 -7.00 -0.67
CA ALA A 228 -1.49 -6.97 -1.71
C ALA A 228 -1.57 -8.16 -2.69
N LEU A 229 -1.83 -9.36 -2.17
CA LEU A 229 -1.76 -10.65 -2.90
C LEU A 229 -3.06 -11.47 -2.77
N GLY A 230 -4.21 -10.89 -3.15
CA GLY A 230 -5.49 -11.61 -3.19
C GLY A 230 -6.20 -11.74 -1.83
N ARG A 231 -6.06 -12.85 -1.10
CA ARG A 231 -6.65 -13.00 0.25
C ARG A 231 -5.59 -12.73 1.33
N SER A 232 -5.80 -11.72 2.16
CA SER A 232 -4.86 -11.41 3.26
C SER A 232 -5.18 -12.21 4.50
N SER A 233 -4.19 -12.94 5.04
CA SER A 233 -4.31 -13.61 6.34
C SER A 233 -4.14 -12.66 7.52
N ILE A 234 -3.54 -11.48 7.30
CA ILE A 234 -3.33 -10.46 8.32
C ILE A 234 -4.67 -9.90 8.79
N TYR A 235 -5.55 -9.55 7.84
CA TYR A 235 -6.84 -8.91 8.14
C TYR A 235 -7.94 -9.90 8.55
N ASN A 236 -7.71 -11.20 8.37
CA ASN A 236 -8.67 -12.22 8.81
C ASN A 236 -8.68 -12.33 10.34
N ARG A 237 -9.89 -12.25 10.93
CA ARG A 237 -10.12 -12.39 12.37
C ARG A 237 -9.36 -11.36 13.21
N LEU A 238 -9.22 -10.12 12.72
CA LEU A 238 -8.73 -8.99 13.51
C LEU A 238 -9.81 -8.54 14.50
N LYS A 239 -9.97 -9.32 15.58
CA LYS A 239 -10.91 -9.07 16.67
C LYS A 239 -10.17 -9.02 18.00
N LEU A 240 -10.33 -7.95 18.77
CA LEU A 240 -9.83 -7.78 20.16
C LEU A 240 -11.03 -7.36 21.02
N ASN A 241 -11.21 -7.95 22.21
CA ASN A 241 -12.35 -7.65 23.10
C ASN A 241 -13.71 -7.48 22.40
N ASN A 242 -14.04 -8.44 21.53
CA ASN A 242 -15.24 -8.43 20.68
C ASN A 242 -15.37 -7.30 19.65
N GLN A 243 -14.46 -6.32 19.63
CA GLN A 243 -14.36 -5.33 18.57
C GLN A 243 -13.68 -5.92 17.33
N VAL A 244 -14.34 -5.80 16.17
CA VAL A 244 -13.73 -6.11 14.86
C VAL A 244 -13.02 -4.87 14.34
N TYR A 245 -11.73 -5.00 14.01
CA TYR A 245 -10.90 -3.89 13.53
C TYR A 245 -10.92 -3.77 12.01
N PHE A 246 -10.95 -4.90 11.28
CA PHE A 246 -11.12 -4.91 9.83
C PHE A 246 -12.13 -5.97 9.43
N GLU A 247 -13.14 -5.56 8.69
CA GLU A 247 -14.16 -6.45 8.12
C GLU A 247 -14.06 -6.49 6.59
N PRO A 248 -14.24 -7.66 5.95
CA PRO A 248 -14.22 -7.77 4.50
C PRO A 248 -15.48 -7.14 3.90
N ILE A 249 -15.32 -6.26 2.90
CA ILE A 249 -16.44 -5.54 2.27
C ILE A 249 -16.63 -5.89 0.79
N GLY A 250 -15.75 -6.71 0.21
CA GLY A 250 -15.84 -7.14 -1.19
C GLY A 250 -14.47 -7.31 -1.83
N TYR A 251 -14.44 -7.22 -3.16
CA TYR A 251 -13.24 -7.38 -3.98
C TYR A 251 -13.12 -6.26 -5.01
N THR A 252 -11.89 -5.96 -5.42
CA THR A 252 -11.63 -5.14 -6.61
C THR A 252 -11.86 -5.95 -7.89
N GLU A 253 -12.08 -5.27 -9.01
CA GLU A 253 -12.23 -5.91 -10.33
C GLU A 253 -10.90 -6.08 -11.09
N GLY A 254 -9.77 -5.78 -10.46
CA GLY A 254 -8.45 -5.96 -11.05
C GLY A 254 -8.13 -5.00 -12.20
N TRP A 255 -8.41 -3.71 -12.01
CA TRP A 255 -7.97 -2.65 -12.92
C TRP A 255 -6.67 -2.00 -12.43
N GLY A 256 -5.71 -1.82 -13.33
CA GLY A 256 -4.43 -1.18 -13.03
C GLY A 256 -3.39 -1.39 -14.13
N HIS A 257 -2.22 -0.80 -13.94
CA HIS A 257 -1.14 -0.79 -14.94
C HIS A 257 0.17 -1.42 -14.42
N PHE A 258 0.12 -2.22 -13.34
CA PHE A 258 1.36 -2.76 -12.76
C PHE A 258 2.06 -3.78 -13.66
N HIS A 259 1.32 -4.43 -14.56
CA HIS A 259 1.83 -5.42 -15.52
C HIS A 259 2.42 -4.76 -16.78
N ILE A 260 2.47 -3.42 -16.82
CA ILE A 260 3.06 -2.66 -17.93
C ILE A 260 4.34 -2.00 -17.39
N PRO A 261 5.52 -2.48 -17.80
CA PRO A 261 6.81 -1.96 -17.33
C PRO A 261 7.07 -0.56 -17.89
N ASP A 262 8.00 0.16 -17.25
CA ASP A 262 8.35 1.53 -17.64
C ASP A 262 8.88 1.60 -19.07
N SER A 263 9.68 0.62 -19.51
CA SER A 263 10.19 0.57 -20.89
C SER A 263 9.11 0.58 -21.96
N ILE A 264 8.02 -0.19 -21.75
CA ILE A 264 6.89 -0.24 -22.69
C ILE A 264 6.05 1.03 -22.58
N PHE A 265 5.87 1.55 -21.36
CA PHE A 265 5.17 2.81 -21.16
C PHE A 265 5.88 3.98 -21.86
N ASP A 266 7.21 4.03 -21.84
CA ASP A 266 8.00 5.06 -22.54
C ASP A 266 7.81 4.97 -24.05
N LEU A 267 7.70 3.77 -24.61
CA LEU A 267 7.36 3.58 -26.03
C LEU A 267 5.94 4.10 -26.34
N MET A 268 4.96 3.86 -25.46
CA MET A 268 3.59 4.39 -25.60
C MET A 268 3.57 5.92 -25.59
N CYS A 269 4.36 6.56 -24.72
CA CYS A 269 4.53 8.01 -24.70
C CYS A 269 5.10 8.53 -26.02
N LYS A 270 6.20 7.95 -26.51
CA LYS A 270 6.83 8.31 -27.79
C LYS A 270 5.88 8.16 -28.98
N TYR A 271 5.08 7.09 -28.98
CA TYR A 271 4.06 6.89 -29.99
C TYR A 271 3.02 8.01 -29.99
N LEU A 272 2.43 8.32 -28.82
CA LEU A 272 1.45 9.40 -28.72
C LEU A 272 2.02 10.74 -29.18
N GLU A 273 3.24 11.08 -28.75
CA GLU A 273 3.96 12.28 -29.20
C GLU A 273 4.14 12.32 -30.73
N SER A 274 4.53 11.20 -31.34
CA SER A 274 4.70 11.10 -32.80
C SER A 274 3.38 11.25 -33.58
N THR A 275 2.23 10.98 -32.95
CA THR A 275 0.89 11.17 -33.54
C THR A 275 0.33 12.58 -33.32
N GLY A 276 1.12 13.51 -32.79
CA GLY A 276 0.68 14.86 -32.43
C GLY A 276 -0.26 14.90 -31.22
N ASP A 277 -0.26 13.86 -30.38
CA ASP A 277 -1.08 13.83 -29.18
C ASP A 277 -0.37 14.47 -27.99
N ASP A 278 -0.70 15.74 -27.73
CA ASP A 278 -0.10 16.52 -26.64
C ASP A 278 -0.57 16.12 -25.24
N TYR A 279 -1.39 15.06 -25.09
CA TYR A 279 -1.81 14.60 -23.77
C TYR A 279 -0.64 14.12 -22.91
N VAL A 280 0.40 13.56 -23.52
CA VAL A 280 1.66 13.20 -22.82
C VAL A 280 2.30 14.45 -22.21
N LYS A 281 2.34 15.55 -22.97
CA LYS A 281 2.88 16.85 -22.55
C LYS A 281 2.00 17.58 -21.53
N SER A 282 0.72 17.22 -21.44
CA SER A 282 -0.21 17.77 -20.45
C SER A 282 0.07 17.33 -18.98
N TYR A 283 1.17 16.61 -18.75
CA TYR A 283 1.68 16.25 -17.44
C TYR A 283 2.08 17.51 -16.66
N SER A 284 1.16 18.00 -15.82
CA SER A 284 1.48 18.91 -14.74
C SER A 284 1.53 18.19 -13.41
N PHE A 285 2.43 18.60 -12.53
CA PHE A 285 2.45 18.18 -11.13
C PHE A 285 1.05 18.38 -10.53
N GLY A 286 0.42 17.29 -10.04
CA GLY A 286 -0.94 17.32 -9.48
C GLY A 286 -2.05 16.67 -10.31
N LYS A 287 -1.81 16.13 -11.53
CA LYS A 287 -2.85 15.42 -12.32
C LYS A 287 -3.17 13.98 -11.89
N GLY A 288 -2.58 13.53 -10.77
CA GLY A 288 -2.96 12.35 -10.02
C GLY A 288 -2.47 11.00 -10.57
N PRO A 289 -2.60 9.91 -9.78
CA PRO A 289 -2.09 8.57 -10.10
C PRO A 289 -2.69 7.94 -11.36
N ASN A 290 -3.79 8.49 -11.87
CA ASN A 290 -4.45 8.02 -13.08
C ASN A 290 -3.81 8.53 -14.39
N TRP A 291 -2.77 9.39 -14.36
CA TRP A 291 -2.15 9.87 -15.60
C TRP A 291 -1.57 8.73 -16.44
N ARG A 292 -0.74 7.86 -15.83
CA ARG A 292 -0.19 6.67 -16.51
C ARG A 292 -1.31 5.79 -17.08
N PHE A 293 -2.34 5.54 -16.29
CA PHE A 293 -3.52 4.78 -16.72
C PHE A 293 -4.19 5.41 -17.96
N ARG A 294 -4.39 6.73 -17.97
CA ARG A 294 -5.01 7.46 -19.08
C ARG A 294 -4.13 7.49 -20.33
N VAL A 295 -2.81 7.65 -20.17
CA VAL A 295 -1.84 7.59 -21.28
C VAL A 295 -1.86 6.22 -21.93
N ILE A 296 -1.80 5.14 -21.15
CA ILE A 296 -1.87 3.76 -21.67
C ILE A 296 -3.17 3.56 -22.43
N ARG A 297 -4.31 3.90 -21.81
CA ARG A 297 -5.63 3.73 -22.43
C ARG A 297 -5.71 4.46 -23.77
N ARG A 298 -5.27 5.71 -23.80
CA ARG A 298 -5.28 6.56 -25.01
C ARG A 298 -4.38 6.03 -26.11
N CYS A 299 -3.20 5.52 -25.76
CA CYS A 299 -2.29 4.87 -26.70
C CYS A 299 -2.93 3.61 -27.31
N ILE A 300 -3.44 2.72 -26.47
CA ILE A 300 -4.06 1.45 -26.90
C ILE A 300 -5.29 1.68 -27.79
N GLU A 301 -6.14 2.65 -27.42
CA GLU A 301 -7.30 3.07 -28.23
C GLU A 301 -6.87 3.58 -29.61
N LYS A 302 -5.82 4.41 -29.71
CA LYS A 302 -5.28 4.89 -31.00
C LYS A 302 -4.66 3.79 -31.85
N ILE A 303 -3.97 2.83 -31.23
CA ILE A 303 -3.42 1.66 -31.93
C ILE A 303 -4.56 0.77 -32.47
N GLY A 304 -5.76 0.86 -31.89
CA GLY A 304 -6.90 0.00 -32.24
C GLY A 304 -6.84 -1.36 -31.53
N PHE A 305 -6.13 -1.43 -30.39
CA PHE A 305 -6.03 -2.64 -29.57
C PHE A 305 -7.02 -2.59 -28.40
N ASN A 306 -7.36 -3.73 -27.81
CA ASN A 306 -8.35 -3.80 -26.74
C ASN A 306 -7.89 -3.00 -25.50
N SER A 307 -8.66 -1.97 -25.11
CA SER A 307 -8.38 -1.13 -23.94
C SER A 307 -8.54 -1.87 -22.60
N ASP A 308 -9.17 -3.05 -22.60
CA ASP A 308 -9.28 -3.94 -21.44
C ASP A 308 -7.95 -4.58 -21.05
N ILE A 309 -6.85 -4.28 -21.73
CA ILE A 309 -5.49 -4.61 -21.26
C ILE A 309 -5.22 -4.08 -19.85
N LEU A 310 -5.84 -2.96 -19.46
CA LEU A 310 -5.73 -2.41 -18.10
C LEU A 310 -6.52 -3.23 -17.05
N LYS A 311 -7.38 -4.17 -17.49
CA LYS A 311 -8.12 -5.09 -16.62
C LYS A 311 -7.35 -6.40 -16.50
N HIS A 312 -6.32 -6.38 -15.67
CA HIS A 312 -5.45 -7.54 -15.41
C HIS A 312 -6.13 -8.67 -14.60
N GLY A 313 -7.37 -8.51 -14.14
CA GLY A 313 -8.17 -9.59 -13.52
C GLY A 313 -7.74 -10.03 -12.12
N VAL A 314 -6.62 -9.53 -11.59
CA VAL A 314 -6.18 -9.80 -10.21
C VAL A 314 -7.10 -9.06 -9.23
N LYS A 315 -8.07 -9.80 -8.69
CA LYS A 315 -9.01 -9.30 -7.68
C LYS A 315 -8.34 -9.28 -6.31
N ARG A 316 -8.44 -8.14 -5.61
CA ARG A 316 -7.90 -7.95 -4.25
C ARG A 316 -9.06 -7.79 -3.29
N GLN A 317 -9.01 -8.51 -2.17
CA GLN A 317 -10.02 -8.36 -1.13
C GLN A 317 -9.90 -6.98 -0.48
N ILE A 318 -11.04 -6.34 -0.29
CA ILE A 318 -11.15 -5.01 0.31
C ILE A 318 -11.64 -5.20 1.75
N PHE A 319 -11.02 -4.47 2.68
CA PHE A 319 -11.42 -4.44 4.08
C PHE A 319 -11.73 -3.02 4.52
N ALA A 320 -12.68 -2.89 5.44
CA ALA A 320 -13.03 -1.65 6.11
C ALA A 320 -12.67 -1.72 7.60
N CYS A 321 -12.05 -0.66 8.09
CA CYS A 321 -11.87 -0.38 9.50
C CYS A 321 -12.76 0.81 9.87
N ARG A 322 -13.84 0.52 10.60
CA ARG A 322 -14.73 1.53 11.18
C ARG A 322 -14.02 2.20 12.34
N VAL A 323 -13.42 3.36 12.07
CA VAL A 323 -12.71 4.14 13.10
C VAL A 323 -13.72 4.76 14.05
N ALA A 324 -14.76 5.40 13.49
CA ALA A 324 -15.94 5.81 14.24
C ALA A 324 -16.92 4.65 14.45
N ASP A 325 -17.58 4.60 15.60
CA ASP A 325 -18.57 3.59 15.95
C ASP A 325 -19.77 3.63 15.01
N ASN A 326 -20.20 4.83 14.62
CA ASN A 326 -21.29 5.06 13.66
C ASN A 326 -20.79 5.38 12.24
N ALA A 327 -19.60 4.92 11.84
CA ALA A 327 -18.95 5.31 10.58
C ALA A 327 -19.87 5.27 9.36
N TYR A 328 -20.62 4.18 9.13
CA TYR A 328 -21.50 4.06 7.97
C TYR A 328 -22.75 4.95 8.05
N ASP A 329 -23.33 5.12 9.23
CA ASP A 329 -24.50 5.99 9.40
C ASP A 329 -24.11 7.47 9.26
N PHE A 330 -22.93 7.87 9.75
CA PHE A 330 -22.37 9.19 9.49
C PHE A 330 -22.06 9.40 8.00
N LEU A 331 -21.36 8.45 7.36
CA LEU A 331 -20.99 8.56 5.94
C LEU A 331 -22.21 8.53 5.00
N SER A 332 -23.30 7.86 5.36
CA SER A 332 -24.53 7.89 4.58
C SER A 332 -25.34 9.17 4.79
N GLY A 333 -25.01 9.99 5.79
CA GLY A 333 -25.70 11.24 6.13
C GLY A 333 -26.86 11.08 7.10
N LYS A 334 -27.04 9.89 7.71
CA LYS A 334 -28.07 9.68 8.74
C LYS A 334 -27.75 10.38 10.06
N TYR A 335 -26.46 10.60 10.34
CA TYR A 335 -25.99 11.36 11.51
C TYR A 335 -25.03 12.45 11.06
N SER A 336 -25.09 13.59 11.74
CA SER A 336 -24.26 14.77 11.47
C SER A 336 -22.89 14.75 12.16
N SER A 337 -22.64 13.80 13.07
CA SER A 337 -21.37 13.72 13.81
C SER A 337 -20.93 12.27 14.07
N PRO A 338 -19.62 11.98 13.98
CA PRO A 338 -19.07 10.68 14.32
C PRO A 338 -18.96 10.49 15.83
N ARG A 339 -19.06 9.23 16.26
CA ARG A 339 -18.83 8.79 17.64
C ARG A 339 -17.61 7.89 17.72
N TYR A 340 -16.83 8.04 18.79
CA TYR A 340 -15.57 7.34 19.01
C TYR A 340 -15.50 6.69 20.39
N ASP A 341 -16.67 6.35 20.95
CA ASP A 341 -16.86 5.87 22.32
C ASP A 341 -16.04 4.61 22.62
N THR A 342 -15.82 3.77 21.61
CA THR A 342 -15.06 2.52 21.76
C THR A 342 -13.61 2.59 21.26
N LEU A 343 -13.07 3.80 21.01
CA LEU A 343 -11.65 3.94 20.68
C LEU A 343 -10.77 3.70 21.91
N LEU A 344 -9.80 2.81 21.74
CA LEU A 344 -8.75 2.55 22.71
C LEU A 344 -7.50 3.37 22.35
N SER A 345 -6.63 3.59 23.34
CA SER A 345 -5.27 4.10 23.12
C SER A 345 -4.41 3.04 22.43
N THR A 346 -3.27 3.48 21.90
CA THR A 346 -2.26 2.60 21.30
C THR A 346 -1.74 1.57 22.31
N THR A 347 -1.55 1.98 23.57
CA THR A 347 -1.14 1.10 24.68
C THR A 347 -2.18 0.01 24.95
N GLU A 348 -3.45 0.38 25.14
CA GLU A 348 -4.54 -0.58 25.40
C GLU A 348 -4.71 -1.58 24.25
N VAL A 349 -4.67 -1.13 22.99
CA VAL A 349 -4.71 -2.04 21.83
C VAL A 349 -3.47 -2.95 21.80
N GLY A 350 -2.31 -2.39 22.16
CA GLY A 350 -1.05 -3.11 22.26
C GLY A 350 -1.12 -4.29 23.23
N GLU A 351 -1.62 -4.05 24.44
CA GLU A 351 -1.80 -5.07 25.47
C GLU A 351 -2.75 -6.19 25.00
N LEU A 352 -3.93 -5.83 24.49
CA LEU A 352 -4.90 -6.80 24.01
C LEU A 352 -4.36 -7.68 22.88
N ALA A 353 -3.62 -7.09 21.93
CA ALA A 353 -3.05 -7.85 20.83
C ALA A 353 -1.80 -8.63 21.25
N ARG A 354 -1.00 -8.13 22.19
CA ARG A 354 0.13 -8.83 22.78
C ARG A 354 -0.33 -10.15 23.40
N ASP A 355 -1.32 -10.07 24.29
CA ASP A 355 -1.78 -11.22 25.07
C ASP A 355 -2.54 -12.22 24.19
N ARG A 356 -3.32 -11.72 23.22
CA ARG A 356 -4.09 -12.57 22.30
C ARG A 356 -3.24 -13.24 21.21
N TRP A 357 -2.23 -12.55 20.69
CA TRP A 357 -1.52 -12.99 19.49
C TRP A 357 -0.01 -13.15 19.67
N LEU A 358 0.70 -12.13 20.16
CA LEU A 358 2.16 -12.12 20.13
C LEU A 358 2.74 -13.14 21.10
N VAL A 359 2.31 -13.12 22.37
CA VAL A 359 2.79 -14.04 23.42
C VAL A 359 2.42 -15.51 23.12
N PRO A 360 1.17 -15.85 22.73
CA PRO A 360 0.86 -17.23 22.38
C PRO A 360 1.56 -17.68 21.09
N ARG A 361 1.87 -16.77 20.17
CA ARG A 361 2.60 -17.12 18.95
C ARG A 361 4.08 -17.35 19.23
N SER A 362 4.74 -16.49 20.00
CA SER A 362 6.15 -16.63 20.34
C SER A 362 6.45 -17.96 21.02
N LYS A 363 5.57 -18.40 21.94
CA LYS A 363 5.68 -19.70 22.62
C LYS A 363 5.51 -20.89 21.69
N ARG A 364 4.55 -20.83 20.77
CA ARG A 364 4.30 -21.91 19.79
C ARG A 364 5.32 -21.96 18.65
N LYS A 365 5.90 -20.81 18.32
CA LYS A 365 6.76 -20.58 17.15
C LYS A 365 7.95 -19.68 17.56
N PRO A 366 8.96 -20.26 18.24
CA PRO A 366 10.09 -19.51 18.78
C PRO A 366 11.15 -19.17 17.72
N GLU A 367 10.94 -19.47 16.43
CA GLU A 367 11.92 -19.23 15.35
C GLU A 367 12.31 -17.75 15.22
N TYR A 368 11.48 -16.85 15.73
CA TYR A 368 11.81 -15.42 15.83
C TYR A 368 13.10 -15.15 16.62
N LEU A 369 13.46 -16.00 17.59
CA LEU A 369 14.69 -15.89 18.37
C LEU A 369 15.96 -16.11 17.54
N MET A 370 15.85 -16.80 16.40
CA MET A 370 16.96 -17.04 15.48
C MET A 370 17.18 -15.90 14.50
N TRP A 371 16.29 -14.92 14.47
CA TRP A 371 16.42 -13.76 13.60
C TRP A 371 17.60 -12.89 14.02
N ASN A 372 18.51 -12.63 13.09
CA ASN A 372 19.55 -11.63 13.20
C ASN A 372 19.19 -10.46 12.30
N ARG A 373 19.29 -9.22 12.80
CA ARG A 373 18.92 -8.03 12.04
C ARG A 373 19.66 -7.90 10.70
N GLU A 374 20.89 -8.42 10.57
CA GLU A 374 21.64 -8.39 9.30
C GLU A 374 20.96 -9.22 8.20
N GLN A 375 20.14 -10.22 8.56
CA GLN A 375 19.33 -10.98 7.59
C GLN A 375 18.27 -10.10 6.91
N PHE A 376 17.99 -8.91 7.43
CA PHE A 376 17.12 -7.94 6.78
C PHE A 376 17.69 -7.47 5.43
N LEU A 377 19.01 -7.47 5.24
CA LEU A 377 19.62 -7.12 3.95
C LEU A 377 19.26 -8.07 2.82
N SER A 378 19.09 -9.36 3.13
CA SER A 378 18.58 -10.34 2.18
C SER A 378 17.16 -9.99 1.73
N LEU A 379 16.36 -9.36 2.60
CA LEU A 379 15.04 -8.83 2.22
C LEU A 379 15.12 -7.57 1.36
N LEU A 380 16.28 -6.93 1.26
CA LEU A 380 16.52 -5.75 0.43
C LEU A 380 17.24 -6.10 -0.88
N GLY A 381 17.42 -7.39 -1.19
CA GLY A 381 18.18 -7.83 -2.36
C GLY A 381 19.66 -7.42 -2.29
N ALA A 382 20.16 -7.12 -1.10
CA ALA A 382 21.55 -6.75 -0.88
C ALA A 382 22.29 -7.90 -0.20
N GLU A 383 23.40 -8.31 -0.79
CA GLU A 383 24.34 -9.21 -0.12
C GLU A 383 25.18 -8.40 0.88
N TYR A 384 25.27 -8.89 2.13
CA TYR A 384 26.03 -8.24 3.21
C TYR A 384 27.50 -8.00 2.83
N GLN A 385 28.10 -8.92 2.06
CA GLN A 385 29.47 -8.84 1.56
C GLN A 385 29.65 -7.71 0.52
N SER A 386 28.70 -7.54 -0.39
CA SER A 386 28.73 -6.50 -1.44
C SER A 386 28.60 -5.09 -0.86
N LEU A 387 27.87 -4.95 0.25
CA LEU A 387 27.71 -3.67 0.95
C LEU A 387 29.00 -3.20 1.62
N LYS A 388 29.80 -4.10 2.18
CA LYS A 388 31.14 -3.77 2.72
C LYS A 388 32.07 -3.23 1.63
N GLY A 389 32.12 -3.91 0.48
CA GLY A 389 32.94 -3.49 -0.66
C GLY A 389 32.53 -2.12 -1.24
N ALA A 390 31.22 -1.82 -1.29
CA ALA A 390 30.71 -0.53 -1.77
C ALA A 390 30.89 0.63 -0.78
N LEU A 391 31.11 0.34 0.51
CA LEU A 391 31.23 1.33 1.58
C LEU A 391 32.67 1.54 2.06
N GLY A 392 33.64 0.78 1.54
CA GLY A 392 35.05 0.89 1.93
C GLY A 392 35.33 0.55 3.39
N VAL A 393 34.58 -0.40 3.97
CA VAL A 393 34.74 -0.89 5.36
C VAL A 393 34.96 -2.39 5.40
#